data_AF-A0A2N9LKV4-F1
#
_entry.id   AF-A0A2N9LKV4-F1
#
_cell.length_a   1.000
_cell.length_b   1.000
_cell.length_c   1.000
_cell.angle_alpha   90.00
_cell.angle_beta   90.00
_cell.angle_gamma   90.00
#
_symmetry.space_group_name_H-M   'P 1'
#
loop_
_entity.id
_entity.type
_entity.pdbx_description
1 polymer ?
#
loop_
_entity_poly.entity_id
_entity_poly.type
_entity_poly.pdbx_seq_one_letter_code
_entity_poly.pdbx_strand_id
1 'polypeptide(L)'
;MNFVQPGGVDVVTVALPKSSYPGTDLASASFHVSVNPTLTTEQCSQFALLKPASTDQPSILPAKLKIAGMDLASVEAISGPETSQSDSKYYHSFVNGACYEFALGLTTQAQAKDKDAEPHDNEDAASPVDRTQVFRRLQSILATVKIESVTAPEVTAAAPATPAGPATPTPDVAAK
;
A
#
# COMPACT_ATOMS: atom_id res chain seq x y z
N MET A 1 0.10 0.02 -7.31
CA MET A 1 -0.70 0.41 -6.14
C MET A 1 -2.17 0.04 -6.35
N ASN A 2 -2.91 -0.23 -5.29
CA ASN A 2 -4.30 -0.70 -5.29
C ASN A 2 -5.27 0.24 -4.53
N PHE A 3 -4.97 1.54 -4.52
CA PHE A 3 -5.87 2.59 -4.01
C PHE A 3 -7.11 2.78 -4.88
N VAL A 4 -8.26 3.03 -4.26
CA VAL A 4 -9.55 3.26 -4.98
C VAL A 4 -9.64 4.57 -5.75
N GLN A 5 -8.76 5.53 -5.45
CA GLN A 5 -8.61 6.81 -6.15
C GLN A 5 -7.12 7.06 -6.45
N PRO A 6 -6.80 7.84 -7.50
CA PRO A 6 -5.43 8.25 -7.79
C PRO A 6 -4.84 9.14 -6.67
N GLY A 7 -3.54 9.47 -6.78
CA GLY A 7 -2.82 10.31 -5.81
C GLY A 7 -1.89 9.54 -4.86
N GLY A 8 -1.73 8.24 -5.07
CA GLY A 8 -0.72 7.44 -4.37
C GLY A 8 0.70 7.79 -4.82
N VAL A 9 1.63 7.82 -3.87
CA VAL A 9 3.07 8.08 -4.08
C VAL A 9 3.85 6.90 -3.52
N ASP A 10 4.80 6.37 -4.29
CA ASP A 10 5.73 5.32 -3.83
C ASP A 10 6.79 5.92 -2.90
N VAL A 11 6.99 5.29 -1.75
CA VAL A 11 7.93 5.76 -0.72
C VAL A 11 9.11 4.80 -0.60
N VAL A 12 8.85 3.49 -0.62
CA VAL A 12 9.89 2.45 -0.47
C VAL A 12 9.62 1.27 -1.38
N THR A 13 10.70 0.69 -1.90
CA THR A 13 10.70 -0.66 -2.50
C THR A 13 11.86 -1.47 -1.92
N VAL A 14 11.57 -2.67 -1.44
CA VAL A 14 12.56 -3.66 -1.02
C VAL A 14 12.42 -4.87 -1.94
N ALA A 15 13.40 -5.10 -2.81
CA ALA A 15 13.44 -6.26 -3.69
C ALA A 15 14.25 -7.38 -3.03
N LEU A 16 13.73 -8.61 -3.08
CA LEU A 16 14.49 -9.79 -2.70
C LEU A 16 15.42 -10.18 -3.85
N PRO A 17 16.73 -10.35 -3.60
CA PRO A 17 17.65 -10.87 -4.61
C PRO A 17 17.22 -12.26 -5.06
N LYS A 18 17.28 -12.53 -6.38
CA LYS A 18 17.02 -13.88 -6.94
C LYS A 18 17.88 -14.97 -6.29
N SER A 19 19.12 -14.62 -5.95
CA SER A 19 20.06 -15.50 -5.22
C SER A 19 19.58 -15.91 -3.82
N SER A 20 18.50 -15.33 -3.30
CA SER A 20 17.87 -15.76 -2.04
C SER A 20 17.14 -17.10 -2.19
N TYR A 21 16.82 -17.52 -3.42
CA TYR A 21 16.13 -18.77 -3.73
C TYR A 21 16.81 -19.46 -4.94
N PRO A 22 18.06 -19.91 -4.77
CA PRO A 22 18.83 -20.49 -5.87
C PRO A 22 18.19 -21.79 -6.37
N GLY A 23 18.26 -22.04 -7.68
CA GLY A 23 17.69 -23.24 -8.31
C GLY A 23 16.16 -23.23 -8.38
N THR A 24 15.52 -22.09 -8.10
CA THR A 24 14.06 -21.93 -8.19
C THR A 24 13.65 -21.04 -9.37
N ASP A 25 12.38 -21.13 -9.74
CA ASP A 25 11.77 -20.34 -10.80
C ASP A 25 11.39 -18.91 -10.41
N LEU A 26 11.85 -18.42 -9.26
CA LEU A 26 11.59 -17.07 -8.81
C LEU A 26 12.14 -16.04 -9.81
N ALA A 27 11.25 -15.26 -10.42
CA ALA A 27 11.61 -14.15 -11.29
C ALA A 27 11.84 -12.86 -10.48
N SER A 28 10.94 -12.57 -9.55
CA SER A 28 11.05 -11.41 -8.66
C SER A 28 10.20 -11.62 -7.41
N ALA A 29 10.61 -10.97 -6.33
CA ALA A 29 9.78 -10.77 -5.16
C ALA A 29 10.11 -9.42 -4.52
N SER A 30 9.10 -8.71 -4.07
CA SER A 30 9.28 -7.36 -3.54
C SER A 30 8.24 -6.98 -2.50
N PHE A 31 8.63 -6.04 -1.65
CA PHE A 31 7.78 -5.33 -0.71
C PHE A 31 7.79 -3.85 -1.10
N HIS A 32 6.62 -3.26 -1.28
CA HIS A 32 6.44 -1.86 -1.64
C HIS A 32 5.65 -1.13 -0.57
N VAL A 33 6.01 0.12 -0.32
CA VAL A 33 5.26 1.04 0.53
C VAL A 33 4.85 2.25 -0.29
N SER A 34 3.56 2.56 -0.29
CA SER A 34 3.00 3.70 -0.99
C SER A 34 2.04 4.45 -0.07
N VAL A 35 1.87 5.75 -0.27
CA VAL A 35 0.99 6.60 0.56
C VAL A 35 0.07 7.41 -0.32
N ASN A 36 -1.21 7.44 0.02
CA ASN A 36 -2.19 8.35 -0.57
C ASN A 36 -2.81 9.24 0.54
N PRO A 37 -2.43 10.53 0.60
CA PRO A 37 -2.94 11.44 1.63
C PRO A 37 -4.35 11.99 1.32
N THR A 38 -4.93 11.65 0.17
CA THR A 38 -6.24 12.19 -0.26
C THR A 38 -7.43 11.31 0.10
N LEU A 39 -7.17 10.07 0.54
CA LEU A 39 -8.22 9.11 0.86
C LEU A 39 -8.78 9.33 2.26
N THR A 40 -10.07 9.05 2.44
CA THR A 40 -10.66 8.90 3.78
C THR A 40 -10.34 7.53 4.38
N THR A 41 -10.62 7.34 5.67
CA THR A 41 -10.52 6.04 6.36
C THR A 41 -11.33 4.95 5.66
N GLU A 42 -12.56 5.27 5.23
CA GLU A 42 -13.45 4.33 4.55
C GLU A 42 -12.91 3.94 3.18
N GLN A 43 -12.45 4.92 2.40
CA GLN A 43 -11.84 4.69 1.10
C GLN A 43 -10.53 3.89 1.21
N CYS A 44 -9.75 4.13 2.28
CA CYS A 44 -8.53 3.38 2.55
C CYS A 44 -8.81 1.89 2.82
N SER A 45 -9.97 1.54 3.37
CA SER A 45 -10.34 0.13 3.60
C SER A 45 -10.82 -0.59 2.34
N GLN A 46 -10.85 0.08 1.19
CA GLN A 46 -11.28 -0.46 -0.10
C GLN A 46 -10.08 -0.64 -1.04
N PHE A 47 -10.27 -1.47 -2.07
CA PHE A 47 -9.23 -1.82 -3.04
C PHE A 47 -9.74 -1.66 -4.46
N ALA A 48 -8.93 -1.10 -5.36
CA ALA A 48 -9.30 -0.91 -6.77
C ALA A 48 -9.58 -2.24 -7.50
N LEU A 49 -8.85 -3.31 -7.15
CA LEU A 49 -9.05 -4.66 -7.72
C LEU A 49 -10.44 -5.25 -7.41
N LEU A 50 -11.15 -4.70 -6.41
CA LEU A 50 -12.47 -5.15 -6.02
C LEU A 50 -13.60 -4.38 -6.72
N LYS A 51 -13.28 -3.42 -7.61
CA LYS A 51 -14.31 -2.80 -8.44
C LYS A 51 -14.88 -3.89 -9.36
N PRO A 52 -16.19 -4.18 -9.31
CA PRO A 52 -16.77 -5.22 -10.15
C PRO A 52 -16.63 -4.80 -11.62
N ALA A 53 -15.93 -5.60 -12.41
CA ALA A 53 -15.90 -5.44 -13.86
C ALA A 53 -17.22 -5.93 -14.51
N SER A 54 -18.01 -6.76 -13.81
CA SER A 54 -19.33 -7.25 -14.20
C SER A 54 -20.03 -7.91 -13.00
N THR A 55 -21.36 -8.01 -13.04
CA THR A 55 -22.29 -8.37 -11.95
C THR A 55 -22.19 -9.80 -11.39
N ASP A 56 -21.29 -10.67 -11.89
CA ASP A 56 -21.26 -12.10 -11.52
C ASP A 56 -19.97 -12.56 -10.83
N GLN A 57 -19.07 -11.65 -10.46
CA GLN A 57 -17.85 -12.02 -9.72
C GLN A 57 -18.09 -11.95 -8.20
N PRO A 58 -17.80 -13.00 -7.42
CA PRO A 58 -17.92 -12.93 -5.96
C PRO A 58 -17.11 -11.74 -5.46
N SER A 59 -17.78 -10.85 -4.72
CA SER A 59 -17.13 -9.72 -4.08
C SER A 59 -16.10 -10.27 -3.09
N ILE A 60 -14.82 -10.23 -3.45
CA ILE A 60 -13.75 -10.58 -2.51
C ILE A 60 -13.76 -9.47 -1.45
N LEU A 61 -14.34 -9.77 -0.28
CA LEU A 61 -14.38 -8.80 0.81
C LEU A 61 -12.98 -8.65 1.41
N PRO A 62 -12.51 -7.43 1.69
CA PRO A 62 -11.26 -7.24 2.40
C PRO A 62 -11.24 -7.95 3.74
N ALA A 63 -10.20 -8.72 4.01
CA ALA A 63 -9.97 -9.28 5.34
C ALA A 63 -9.40 -8.20 6.26
N LYS A 64 -9.85 -8.18 7.51
CA LYS A 64 -9.25 -7.33 8.56
C LYS A 64 -8.31 -8.17 9.40
N LEU A 65 -7.09 -7.69 9.60
CA LEU A 65 -6.08 -8.38 10.39
C LEU A 65 -5.15 -7.37 11.07
N LYS A 66 -4.43 -7.83 12.10
CA LYS A 66 -3.50 -7.00 12.85
C LYS A 66 -2.08 -7.55 12.70
N ILE A 67 -1.15 -6.74 12.20
CA ILE A 67 0.29 -7.10 12.09
C ILE A 67 1.08 -6.08 12.89
N ALA A 68 1.91 -6.55 13.83
CA ALA A 68 2.80 -5.70 14.62
C ALA A 68 2.10 -4.48 15.27
N GLY A 69 0.83 -4.63 15.66
CA GLY A 69 0.03 -3.56 16.27
C GLY A 69 -0.73 -2.68 15.28
N MET A 70 -0.44 -2.76 13.98
CA MET A 70 -1.18 -2.04 12.93
C MET A 70 -2.44 -2.80 12.53
N ASP A 71 -3.57 -2.10 12.51
CA ASP A 71 -4.83 -2.61 11.96
C ASP A 71 -4.82 -2.42 10.44
N LEU A 72 -5.00 -3.53 9.72
CA LEU A 72 -4.83 -3.62 8.27
C LEU A 72 -6.07 -4.24 7.63
N ALA A 73 -6.55 -3.62 6.56
CA ALA A 73 -7.42 -4.28 5.58
C ALA A 73 -6.54 -4.96 4.53
N SER A 74 -6.91 -6.13 4.02
CA SER A 74 -6.09 -6.84 3.03
C SER A 74 -6.89 -7.53 1.93
N VAL A 75 -6.27 -7.63 0.75
CA VAL A 75 -6.73 -8.45 -0.37
C VAL A 75 -5.56 -9.16 -1.03
N GLU A 76 -5.82 -10.35 -1.56
CA GLU A 76 -4.86 -11.11 -2.36
C GLU A 76 -5.31 -11.12 -3.82
N ALA A 77 -4.35 -11.07 -4.75
CA ALA A 77 -4.60 -11.10 -6.18
C ALA A 77 -3.59 -12.02 -6.86
N ILE A 78 -4.09 -12.90 -7.73
CA ILE A 78 -3.27 -13.79 -8.55
C ILE A 78 -3.55 -13.41 -10.00
N SER A 79 -2.49 -13.23 -10.78
CA SER A 79 -2.57 -12.82 -12.19
C SER A 79 -1.54 -13.56 -13.04
N GLY A 80 -1.77 -13.62 -14.34
CA GLY A 80 -0.91 -14.34 -15.28
C GLY A 80 -1.34 -15.80 -15.53
N PRO A 81 -0.76 -16.45 -16.55
CA PRO A 81 -1.04 -17.84 -16.88
C PRO A 81 -0.48 -18.78 -15.80
N GLU A 82 -0.97 -20.02 -15.73
CA GLU A 82 -0.46 -21.04 -14.80
C GLU A 82 1.06 -21.26 -14.89
N THR A 83 1.66 -21.00 -16.05
CA THR A 83 3.10 -21.14 -16.29
C THR A 83 3.92 -19.97 -15.75
N SER A 84 3.33 -18.78 -15.56
CA SER A 84 4.00 -17.55 -15.09
C SER A 84 3.05 -16.75 -14.20
N GLN A 85 2.87 -17.20 -12.97
CA GLN A 85 1.95 -16.59 -12.04
C GLN A 85 2.62 -15.43 -11.29
N SER A 86 1.88 -14.34 -11.16
CA SER A 86 2.19 -13.22 -10.27
C SER A 86 1.16 -13.16 -9.14
N ASP A 87 1.64 -13.36 -7.93
CA ASP A 87 0.86 -13.25 -6.71
C ASP A 87 1.13 -11.91 -6.04
N SER A 88 0.09 -11.29 -5.52
CA SER A 88 0.19 -10.03 -4.79
C SER A 88 -0.70 -10.04 -3.56
N LYS A 89 -0.19 -9.50 -2.46
CA LYS A 89 -0.96 -9.21 -1.25
C LYS A 89 -0.88 -7.71 -0.98
N TYR A 90 -2.03 -7.08 -0.88
CA TYR A 90 -2.14 -5.65 -0.58
C TYR A 90 -2.68 -5.50 0.84
N TYR A 91 -2.07 -4.60 1.60
CA TYR A 91 -2.53 -4.22 2.93
C TYR A 91 -2.68 -2.71 3.01
N HIS A 92 -3.82 -2.23 3.50
CA HIS A 92 -4.06 -0.81 3.74
C HIS A 92 -4.19 -0.52 5.22
N SER A 93 -3.58 0.57 5.68
CA SER A 93 -3.80 1.14 7.01
C SER A 93 -3.99 2.64 6.91
N PHE A 94 -5.01 3.17 7.59
CA PHE A 94 -5.24 4.61 7.66
C PHE A 94 -4.62 5.17 8.94
N VAL A 95 -3.59 5.99 8.80
CA VAL A 95 -2.82 6.54 9.93
C VAL A 95 -2.45 7.99 9.62
N ASN A 96 -2.52 8.88 10.61
CA ASN A 96 -2.14 10.30 10.49
C ASN A 96 -2.80 11.04 9.31
N GLY A 97 -4.06 10.72 9.00
CA GLY A 97 -4.79 11.39 7.90
C GLY A 97 -4.38 10.93 6.49
N ALA A 98 -3.62 9.85 6.36
CA ALA A 98 -3.23 9.28 5.06
C ALA A 98 -3.45 7.77 5.01
N CYS A 99 -3.69 7.26 3.80
CA CYS A 99 -3.77 5.84 3.54
C CYS A 99 -2.39 5.30 3.16
N TYR A 100 -1.87 4.37 3.96
CA TYR A 100 -0.64 3.65 3.68
C TYR A 100 -0.99 2.32 3.04
N GLU A 101 -0.38 2.02 1.89
CA GLU A 101 -0.43 0.71 1.25
C GLU A 101 0.91 -0.01 1.41
N PHE A 102 0.82 -1.28 1.76
CA PHE A 102 1.91 -2.24 1.74
C PHE A 102 1.59 -3.31 0.71
N ALA A 103 2.34 -3.38 -0.38
CA ALA A 103 2.15 -4.37 -1.42
C ALA A 103 3.31 -5.37 -1.41
N LEU A 104 2.97 -6.65 -1.26
CA LEU A 104 3.91 -7.77 -1.33
C LEU A 104 3.67 -8.46 -2.66
N GLY A 105 4.70 -8.61 -3.48
CA GLY A 105 4.61 -9.23 -4.80
C GLY A 105 5.58 -10.39 -4.96
N LEU A 106 5.18 -11.41 -5.70
CA LEU A 106 6.02 -12.50 -6.19
C LEU A 106 5.63 -12.83 -7.63
N THR A 107 6.61 -12.97 -8.50
CA THR A 107 6.44 -13.43 -9.89
C THR A 107 7.36 -14.60 -10.15
N THR A 108 6.86 -15.65 -10.80
CA THR A 108 7.67 -16.78 -11.29
C THR A 108 7.91 -16.72 -12.79
N GLN A 109 9.01 -17.34 -13.24
CA GLN A 109 9.32 -17.46 -14.65
C GLN A 109 8.40 -18.46 -15.34
N ALA A 110 8.23 -18.30 -16.66
CA ALA A 110 7.49 -19.24 -17.47
C ALA A 110 8.19 -20.61 -17.45
N GLN A 111 7.53 -21.62 -16.90
CA GLN A 111 7.98 -23.00 -17.06
C GLN A 111 7.69 -23.46 -18.49
N ALA A 112 8.73 -23.82 -19.25
CA ALA A 112 8.56 -24.44 -20.57
C ALA A 112 7.96 -25.84 -20.36
N LYS A 113 6.66 -25.99 -20.66
CA LYS A 113 6.05 -27.33 -20.75
C LYS A 113 6.30 -27.88 -22.15
N ASP A 114 7.49 -28.42 -22.39
CA ASP A 114 7.67 -29.28 -23.54
C ASP A 114 6.87 -30.56 -23.29
N LYS A 115 5.68 -30.63 -23.90
CA LYS A 115 4.77 -31.79 -23.78
C LYS A 115 5.28 -33.03 -24.52
N ASP A 116 6.35 -32.87 -25.30
CA ASP A 116 6.99 -33.91 -26.12
C ASP A 116 8.42 -34.22 -25.66
N ALA A 117 8.89 -33.62 -24.56
CA ALA A 117 10.18 -33.95 -23.98
C ALA A 117 10.05 -35.28 -23.21
N GLU A 118 10.66 -36.34 -23.75
CA GLU A 118 10.95 -37.56 -23.00
C GLU A 118 11.54 -37.20 -21.63
N PRO A 119 11.27 -37.97 -20.56
CA PRO A 119 11.76 -37.73 -19.21
C PRO A 119 13.26 -38.04 -19.14
N HIS A 120 14.06 -37.25 -19.85
CA HIS A 120 15.45 -37.07 -19.51
C HIS A 120 15.47 -36.10 -18.33
N ASP A 121 16.20 -36.48 -17.30
CA ASP A 121 16.43 -35.71 -16.09
C ASP A 121 16.82 -34.27 -16.48
N ASN A 122 15.83 -33.37 -16.51
CA ASN A 122 16.04 -31.94 -16.75
C ASN A 122 16.64 -31.37 -15.46
N GLU A 123 17.91 -31.67 -15.19
CA GLU A 123 18.67 -31.13 -14.08
C GLU A 123 18.83 -29.59 -14.17
N ASP A 124 18.53 -29.00 -15.34
CA ASP A 124 18.55 -27.56 -15.61
C ASP A 124 17.19 -26.85 -15.46
N ALA A 125 16.08 -27.57 -15.25
CA ALA A 125 14.77 -26.95 -15.06
C ALA A 125 14.63 -26.40 -13.63
N ALA A 126 14.44 -25.09 -13.50
CA ALA A 126 14.30 -24.43 -12.21
C ALA A 126 13.08 -24.97 -11.44
N SER A 127 13.31 -25.42 -10.20
CA SER A 127 12.25 -25.95 -9.34
C SER A 127 11.23 -24.87 -8.95
N PRO A 128 9.96 -25.21 -8.70
CA PRO A 128 8.99 -24.23 -8.23
C PRO A 128 9.42 -23.60 -6.89
N VAL A 129 9.42 -22.27 -6.80
CA VAL A 129 9.71 -21.57 -5.54
C VAL A 129 8.63 -21.82 -4.49
N ASP A 130 9.02 -21.96 -3.21
CA ASP A 130 8.06 -21.98 -2.09
C ASP A 130 7.48 -20.56 -1.88
N ARG A 131 6.32 -20.33 -2.51
CA ARG A 131 5.59 -19.05 -2.45
C ARG A 131 5.23 -18.67 -1.01
N THR A 132 4.86 -19.63 -0.17
CA THR A 132 4.50 -19.39 1.24
C THR A 132 5.73 -18.93 2.03
N GLN A 133 6.89 -19.52 1.80
CA GLN A 133 8.15 -19.07 2.40
C GLN A 133 8.50 -17.64 1.96
N VAL A 134 8.37 -17.32 0.67
CA VAL A 134 8.66 -15.96 0.17
C VAL A 134 7.73 -14.94 0.80
N PHE A 135 6.42 -15.17 0.81
CA PHE A 135 5.46 -14.24 1.41
C PHE A 135 5.66 -14.08 2.90
N ARG A 136 6.00 -15.15 3.64
CA ARG A 136 6.35 -15.06 5.06
C ARG A 136 7.56 -14.16 5.30
N ARG A 137 8.57 -14.21 4.41
CA ARG A 137 9.74 -13.32 4.49
C ARG A 137 9.36 -11.87 4.21
N LEU A 138 8.54 -11.61 3.19
CA LEU A 138 8.04 -10.26 2.89
C LEU A 138 7.12 -9.70 3.99
N GLN A 139 6.25 -10.54 4.58
CA GLN A 139 5.43 -10.16 5.73
C GLN A 139 6.26 -9.88 6.98
N SER A 140 7.41 -10.54 7.14
CA SER A 140 8.35 -10.22 8.22
C SER A 140 8.91 -8.81 8.06
N ILE A 141 9.12 -8.33 6.82
CA ILE A 141 9.50 -6.93 6.56
C ILE A 141 8.35 -5.99 6.96
N LEU A 142 7.11 -6.30 6.55
CA LEU A 142 5.92 -5.52 6.95
C LEU A 142 5.79 -5.41 8.48
N ALA A 143 6.05 -6.49 9.22
CA ALA A 143 5.99 -6.50 10.68
C ALA A 143 7.05 -5.59 11.36
N THR A 144 8.05 -5.12 10.62
CA THR A 144 9.04 -4.15 11.13
C THR A 144 8.68 -2.70 10.88
N VAL A 145 7.64 -2.44 10.07
CA VAL A 145 7.22 -1.08 9.73
C VAL A 145 6.72 -0.36 10.98
N LYS A 146 7.19 0.87 11.16
CA LYS A 146 6.69 1.81 12.16
C LYS A 146 6.34 3.12 11.47
N ILE A 147 5.10 3.57 11.63
CA ILE A 147 4.65 4.88 11.17
C ILE A 147 4.68 5.80 12.38
N GLU A 148 5.57 6.80 12.37
CA GLU A 148 5.63 7.78 13.44
C GLU A 148 4.45 8.75 13.34
N SER A 149 3.84 9.10 14.48
CA SER A 149 2.87 10.17 14.55
C SER A 149 3.58 11.52 14.43
N VAL A 150 3.28 12.30 13.41
CA VAL A 150 3.69 13.71 13.38
C VAL A 150 2.72 14.48 14.26
N THR A 151 3.15 14.86 15.46
CA THR A 151 2.47 15.92 16.22
C THR A 151 2.62 17.20 15.40
N ALA A 152 1.55 17.64 14.74
CA ALA A 152 1.56 18.94 14.07
C ALA A 152 1.93 20.02 15.11
N PRO A 153 2.79 21.01 14.77
CA PRO A 153 2.97 22.16 15.63
C PRO A 153 1.59 22.79 15.82
N GLU A 154 1.13 22.89 17.06
CA GLU A 154 -0.06 23.66 17.40
C GLU A 154 0.16 25.07 16.85
N VAL A 155 -0.56 25.43 15.78
CA VAL A 155 -0.63 26.81 15.34
C VAL A 155 -1.35 27.51 16.48
N THR A 156 -0.57 28.12 17.38
CA THR A 156 -1.06 29.03 18.39
C THR A 156 -1.85 30.08 17.63
N ALA A 157 -3.18 30.00 17.71
CA ALA A 157 -4.06 30.98 17.10
C ALA A 157 -3.67 32.33 17.69
N ALA A 158 -3.02 33.17 16.89
CA ALA A 158 -2.80 34.56 17.22
C ALA A 158 -4.19 35.16 17.47
N ALA A 159 -4.39 35.67 18.68
CA ALA A 159 -5.65 36.24 19.14
C ALA A 159 -6.20 37.25 18.11
N PRO A 160 -7.51 37.32 17.90
CA PRO A 160 -8.10 38.28 16.98
C PRO A 160 -7.73 39.70 17.42
N ALA A 161 -7.12 40.47 16.52
CA ALA A 161 -6.89 41.89 16.73
C ALA A 161 -8.24 42.57 16.98
N THR A 162 -8.34 43.25 18.14
CA THR A 162 -9.49 44.07 18.51
C THR A 162 -9.74 45.14 17.44
N PRO A 163 -10.98 45.33 16.96
CA PRO A 163 -11.29 46.45 16.08
C PRO A 163 -11.10 47.75 16.87
N ALA A 164 -10.22 48.64 16.39
CA ALA A 164 -10.15 50.00 16.89
C ALA A 164 -11.52 50.67 16.65
N GLY A 165 -12.19 51.02 17.74
CA GLY A 165 -13.50 51.67 17.71
C GLY A 165 -13.47 53.05 17.02
N PRO A 166 -14.63 53.55 16.58
CA PRO A 166 -14.75 54.78 15.81
C PRO A 166 -14.40 56.00 16.67
N ALA A 167 -13.45 56.80 16.21
CA ALA A 167 -13.14 58.08 16.82
C ALA A 167 -14.03 59.19 16.24
N THR A 168 -14.99 59.70 17.02
CA THR A 168 -15.41 61.13 17.10
C THR A 168 -16.59 61.26 18.08
N PRO A 169 -16.91 62.45 18.62
CA PRO A 169 -16.23 63.75 18.57
C PRO A 169 -16.01 64.39 19.96
N THR A 170 -15.27 65.50 20.03
CA THR A 170 -15.24 66.39 21.21
C THR A 170 -15.87 67.73 20.84
N PRO A 171 -16.73 68.33 21.69
CA PRO A 171 -17.46 69.55 21.35
C PRO A 171 -16.77 70.83 21.87
N ASP A 172 -17.17 71.94 21.23
CA ASP A 172 -17.38 73.31 21.75
C ASP A 172 -16.18 74.20 22.14
N VAL A 173 -16.05 75.38 21.51
CA VAL A 173 -16.52 76.70 22.02
C VAL A 173 -15.94 77.83 21.14
N ALA A 174 -16.77 78.86 20.96
CA ALA A 174 -16.73 80.03 20.09
C ALA A 174 -15.72 81.18 20.40
N ALA A 175 -15.86 82.22 19.55
CA ALA A 175 -15.46 83.64 19.64
C ALA A 175 -14.07 83.98 19.06
N LYS A 176 -13.88 84.97 18.19
CA LYS A 176 -14.65 86.19 17.88
C LYS A 176 -14.31 86.65 16.46
#